data_AF-A0A9P7C677-F1
#
_entry.id   AF-A0A9P7C677-F1
#
_cell.length_a   1.000
_cell.length_b   1.000
_cell.length_c   1.000
_cell.angle_alpha   90.00
_cell.angle_beta   90.00
_cell.angle_gamma   90.00
#
_symmetry.space_group_name_H-M   'P 1'
#
loop_
_entity.id
_entity.type
_entity.pdbx_description
1 polymer ?
#
loop_
_entity_poly.entity_id
_entity_poly.type
_entity_poly.pdbx_seq_one_letter_code
_entity_poly.pdbx_strand_id
1 'polypeptide(L)'
;MIVAGFLFVSVSAYLAGLIGSSNNPVSGITISTILFASAVLVLLLGKDGLQPVGAFGAPLGAVAAIMIGAVVCCAAAVGGDNLQDLKAGYIVGATPWKQQLMLGIGAFSCALIMAPVLNLLATAYGIGVKSELHPNALAAPQANLMASVAKGLFGGELPWTFIGIVAQRTFPRAGAGRRHRYLPAAGADGADLPGWPDCPPGRAFPQGARR
;
A
#
# COMPACT_ATOMS: atom_id res chain seq x y z
N MET A 1 -14.26 -5.03 8.54
CA MET A 1 -12.82 -5.02 8.91
C MET A 1 -12.26 -6.43 9.06
N ILE A 2 -12.83 -7.28 9.91
CA ILE A 2 -12.32 -8.65 10.14
C ILE A 2 -12.31 -9.51 8.87
N VAL A 3 -13.45 -9.59 8.16
CA VAL A 3 -13.56 -10.42 6.95
C VAL A 3 -12.64 -9.94 5.82
N ALA A 4 -12.71 -8.65 5.48
CA ALA A 4 -11.86 -8.06 4.45
C ALA A 4 -10.37 -8.14 4.82
N GLY A 5 -10.04 -7.87 6.09
CA GLY A 5 -8.69 -8.01 6.61
C GLY A 5 -8.17 -9.43 6.47
N PHE A 6 -8.93 -10.43 6.90
CA PHE A 6 -8.54 -11.84 6.76
C PHE A 6 -8.25 -12.19 5.29
N LEU A 7 -9.18 -11.91 4.36
CA LEU A 7 -9.01 -12.25 2.95
C LEU A 7 -7.82 -11.55 2.32
N PHE A 8 -7.68 -10.24 2.54
CA PHE A 8 -6.60 -9.46 1.94
C PHE A 8 -5.23 -9.76 2.57
N VAL A 9 -5.18 -10.06 3.86
CA VAL A 9 -3.95 -10.53 4.52
C VAL A 9 -3.52 -11.87 3.94
N SER A 10 -4.43 -12.82 3.73
CA SER A 10 -4.09 -14.11 3.12
C SER A 10 -3.50 -13.95 1.72
N VAL A 11 -4.11 -13.10 0.87
CA VAL A 11 -3.60 -12.82 -0.48
C VAL A 11 -2.24 -12.11 -0.42
N SER A 12 -2.13 -11.06 0.40
CA SER A 12 -0.89 -10.31 0.61
C SER A 12 0.26 -11.22 1.05
N ALA A 13 0.00 -12.08 2.04
CA ALA A 13 1.02 -12.93 2.63
C ALA A 13 1.46 -14.06 1.70
N TYR A 14 0.53 -14.59 0.88
CA TYR A 14 0.87 -15.51 -0.20
C TYR A 14 1.77 -14.84 -1.27
N LEU A 15 1.41 -13.63 -1.71
CA LEU A 15 2.20 -12.90 -2.69
C LEU A 15 3.58 -12.52 -2.14
N ALA A 16 3.65 -12.01 -0.91
CA ALA A 16 4.91 -11.77 -0.21
C ALA A 16 5.81 -13.03 -0.17
N GLY A 17 5.23 -14.22 0.01
CA GLY A 17 5.97 -15.47 -0.02
C GLY A 17 6.51 -15.88 -1.40
N LEU A 18 5.84 -15.48 -2.49
CA LEU A 18 6.24 -15.83 -3.87
C LEU A 18 7.17 -14.80 -4.52
N ILE A 19 6.85 -13.53 -4.38
CA ILE A 19 7.50 -12.42 -5.10
C ILE A 19 8.24 -11.45 -4.18
N GLY A 20 8.23 -11.69 -2.87
CA GLY A 20 8.82 -10.80 -1.85
C GLY A 20 7.88 -9.65 -1.44
N SER A 21 8.10 -9.08 -0.24
CA SER A 21 7.28 -7.96 0.25
C SER A 21 7.46 -6.67 -0.55
N SER A 22 8.65 -6.41 -1.12
CA SER A 22 8.90 -5.22 -1.95
C SER A 22 8.01 -5.14 -3.18
N ASN A 23 7.61 -6.29 -3.72
CA ASN A 23 6.77 -6.38 -4.91
C ASN A 23 5.32 -6.78 -4.59
N ASN A 24 4.97 -6.86 -3.30
CA ASN A 24 3.63 -7.17 -2.82
C ASN A 24 2.67 -5.99 -3.14
N PRO A 25 1.50 -6.23 -3.77
CA PRO A 25 0.57 -5.17 -4.18
C PRO A 25 -0.24 -4.55 -3.01
N VAL A 26 0.41 -4.24 -1.89
CA VAL A 26 -0.23 -3.67 -0.68
C VAL A 26 -0.97 -2.38 -1.01
N SER A 27 -0.38 -1.50 -1.82
CA SER A 27 -1.03 -0.25 -2.25
C SER A 27 -2.35 -0.49 -3.00
N GLY A 28 -2.39 -1.49 -3.89
CA GLY A 28 -3.59 -1.90 -4.60
C GLY A 28 -4.65 -2.52 -3.69
N ILE A 29 -4.23 -3.35 -2.72
CA ILE A 29 -5.10 -3.91 -1.68
C ILE A 29 -5.75 -2.79 -0.87
N THR A 30 -4.99 -1.76 -0.49
CA THR A 30 -5.49 -0.63 0.29
C THR A 30 -6.51 0.19 -0.49
N ILE A 31 -6.21 0.56 -1.74
CA ILE A 31 -7.15 1.33 -2.58
C ILE A 31 -8.43 0.52 -2.84
N SER A 32 -8.31 -0.77 -3.14
CA SER A 32 -9.46 -1.66 -3.35
C SER A 32 -10.31 -1.76 -2.09
N THR A 33 -9.68 -1.85 -0.92
CA THR A 33 -10.37 -1.87 0.38
C THR A 33 -11.10 -0.56 0.62
N ILE A 34 -10.48 0.59 0.35
CA ILE A 34 -11.11 1.90 0.53
C ILE A 34 -12.31 2.05 -0.40
N LEU A 35 -12.17 1.69 -1.68
CA LEU A 35 -13.27 1.73 -2.65
C LEU A 35 -14.43 0.84 -2.22
N PHE A 36 -14.13 -0.41 -1.85
CA PHE A 36 -15.14 -1.37 -1.42
C PHE A 36 -15.82 -0.92 -0.12
N ALA A 37 -15.03 -0.51 0.89
CA ALA A 37 -15.56 -0.02 2.15
C ALA A 37 -16.39 1.25 1.97
N SER A 38 -15.95 2.19 1.13
CA SER A 38 -16.70 3.40 0.80
C SER A 38 -18.03 3.03 0.13
N ALA A 39 -18.04 2.09 -0.83
CA ALA A 39 -19.26 1.66 -1.51
C ALA A 39 -20.26 1.01 -0.55
N VAL A 40 -19.79 0.11 0.30
CA VAL A 40 -20.61 -0.51 1.34
C VAL A 40 -21.14 0.53 2.32
N LEU A 41 -20.31 1.48 2.76
CA LEU A 41 -20.72 2.52 3.71
C LEU A 41 -21.70 3.52 3.09
N VAL A 42 -21.59 3.87 1.80
CA VAL A 42 -22.60 4.67 1.10
C VAL A 42 -23.95 3.96 1.13
N LEU A 43 -23.97 2.66 0.86
CA LEU A 43 -25.21 1.86 0.89
C LEU A 43 -25.82 1.74 2.30
N LEU A 44 -24.98 1.63 3.33
CA LEU A 44 -25.43 1.43 4.71
C LEU A 44 -25.79 2.73 5.44
N LEU A 45 -25.00 3.80 5.27
CA LEU A 45 -25.16 5.06 6.01
C LEU A 45 -26.01 6.08 5.25
N GLY A 46 -26.12 5.99 3.92
CA GLY A 46 -26.89 6.94 3.13
C GLY A 46 -26.52 8.41 3.43
N LYS A 47 -27.52 9.23 3.79
CA LYS A 47 -27.34 10.65 4.09
C LYS A 47 -26.51 10.91 5.36
N ASP A 48 -26.54 10.01 6.33
CA ASP A 48 -25.76 10.16 7.56
C ASP A 48 -24.26 10.05 7.29
N GLY A 49 -23.87 9.37 6.21
CA GLY A 49 -22.48 9.29 5.76
C GLY A 49 -21.89 10.61 5.26
N LEU A 50 -22.74 11.59 4.91
CA LEU A 50 -22.33 12.93 4.48
C LEU A 50 -22.14 13.91 5.64
N GLN A 51 -22.46 13.51 6.88
CA GLN A 51 -22.26 14.39 8.03
C GLN A 51 -20.78 14.79 8.15
N PRO A 52 -20.46 16.09 8.19
CA PRO A 52 -19.09 16.55 8.30
C PRO A 52 -18.55 16.27 9.71
N VAL A 53 -17.37 15.65 9.78
CA VAL A 53 -16.68 15.35 11.04
C VAL A 53 -15.22 15.78 11.01
N GLY A 54 -14.69 16.10 12.19
CA GLY A 54 -13.32 16.57 12.40
C GLY A 54 -13.11 18.04 12.01
N ALA A 55 -11.92 18.55 12.29
CA ALA A 55 -11.56 19.96 12.07
C ALA A 55 -11.65 20.44 10.61
N PHE A 56 -11.60 19.50 9.66
CA PHE A 56 -11.61 19.78 8.22
C PHE A 56 -12.97 19.47 7.55
N GLY A 57 -13.99 19.10 8.32
CA GLY A 57 -15.35 18.87 7.81
C GLY A 57 -15.48 17.76 6.77
N ALA A 58 -14.72 16.67 6.89
CA ALA A 58 -14.78 15.56 5.94
C ALA A 58 -16.04 14.70 6.16
N PRO A 59 -16.65 14.10 5.12
CA PRO A 59 -17.78 13.20 5.28
C PRO A 59 -17.45 12.04 6.21
N LEU A 60 -18.31 11.75 7.19
CA LEU A 60 -18.16 10.66 8.15
C LEU A 60 -17.81 9.33 7.48
N GLY A 61 -18.53 8.99 6.41
CA GLY A 61 -18.31 7.76 5.68
C GLY A 61 -16.93 7.70 5.00
N ALA A 62 -16.41 8.83 4.51
CA ALA A 62 -15.09 8.89 3.89
C ALA A 62 -13.97 8.68 4.93
N VAL A 63 -14.11 9.30 6.11
CA VAL A 63 -13.17 9.08 7.23
C VAL A 63 -13.21 7.62 7.67
N ALA A 64 -14.40 7.05 7.84
CA ALA A 64 -14.56 5.65 8.22
C ALA A 64 -13.94 4.68 7.19
N ALA A 65 -14.13 4.94 5.89
CA ALA A 65 -13.55 4.12 4.84
C ALA A 65 -12.00 4.16 4.83
N ILE A 66 -11.41 5.34 5.05
CA ILE A 66 -9.95 5.48 5.16
C ILE A 66 -9.44 4.74 6.40
N MET A 67 -10.14 4.82 7.53
CA MET A 67 -9.76 4.08 8.75
C MET A 67 -9.81 2.56 8.55
N ILE A 68 -10.82 2.05 7.83
CA ILE A 68 -10.90 0.65 7.44
C ILE A 68 -9.72 0.27 6.54
N GLY A 69 -9.44 1.10 5.53
CA GLY A 69 -8.31 0.91 4.61
C GLY A 69 -6.97 0.88 5.34
N ALA A 70 -6.75 1.78 6.31
CA ALA A 70 -5.54 1.85 7.10
C ALA A 70 -5.31 0.56 7.91
N VAL A 71 -6.33 0.08 8.62
CA VAL A 71 -6.22 -1.16 9.41
C VAL A 71 -5.93 -2.37 8.52
N VAL A 72 -6.63 -2.50 7.39
CA VAL A 72 -6.41 -3.61 6.44
C VAL A 72 -5.03 -3.52 5.79
N CYS A 73 -4.57 -2.32 5.43
CA CYS A 73 -3.23 -2.07 4.88
C CYS A 73 -2.14 -2.50 5.87
N CYS A 74 -2.24 -2.04 7.13
CA CYS A 74 -1.28 -2.40 8.17
C CYS A 74 -1.28 -3.91 8.41
N ALA A 75 -2.46 -4.53 8.51
CA ALA A 75 -2.58 -5.97 8.68
C ALA A 75 -1.96 -6.74 7.50
N ALA A 76 -2.22 -6.31 6.26
CA ALA A 76 -1.71 -6.96 5.05
C ALA A 76 -0.19 -6.85 4.93
N ALA A 77 0.38 -5.69 5.26
CA ALA A 77 1.83 -5.49 5.29
C ALA A 77 2.49 -6.34 6.37
N VAL A 78 2.06 -6.17 7.63
CA VAL A 78 2.62 -6.88 8.79
C VAL A 78 2.43 -8.39 8.66
N GLY A 79 1.29 -8.86 8.15
CA GLY A 79 1.04 -10.28 7.92
C GLY A 79 1.96 -10.87 6.84
N GLY A 80 2.25 -10.11 5.78
CA GLY A 80 3.17 -10.52 4.73
C GLY A 80 4.62 -10.59 5.20
N ASP A 81 5.07 -9.60 5.97
CA ASP A 81 6.42 -9.59 6.55
C ASP A 81 6.56 -10.69 7.61
N ASN A 82 5.55 -10.89 8.47
CA ASN A 82 5.55 -11.95 9.49
C ASN A 82 5.65 -13.36 8.88
N LEU A 83 4.99 -13.65 7.75
CA LEU A 83 5.18 -14.95 7.08
C LEU A 83 6.61 -15.14 6.57
N GLN A 84 7.23 -14.09 6.04
CA GLN A 84 8.63 -14.14 5.60
C GLN A 84 9.58 -14.31 6.77
N ASP A 85 9.33 -13.60 7.89
CA ASP A 85 10.09 -13.75 9.12
C ASP A 85 9.98 -15.15 9.71
N LEU A 86 8.78 -15.74 9.73
CA LEU A 86 8.57 -17.12 10.19
C LEU A 86 9.25 -18.14 9.26
N LYS A 87 9.26 -17.89 7.95
CA LYS A 87 9.96 -18.74 6.99
C LYS A 87 11.47 -18.69 7.20
N ALA A 88 12.03 -17.48 7.31
CA ALA A 88 13.45 -17.28 7.60
C ALA A 88 13.83 -17.89 8.96
N GLY A 89 12.99 -17.63 9.98
CA GLY A 89 13.10 -18.18 11.33
C GLY A 89 13.16 -19.70 11.34
N TYR A 90 12.28 -20.36 10.58
CA TYR A 90 12.30 -21.81 10.44
C TYR A 90 13.61 -22.32 9.81
N ILE A 91 14.15 -21.64 8.80
CA ILE A 91 15.41 -22.03 8.13
C ILE A 91 16.61 -21.90 9.08
N VAL A 92 16.65 -20.87 9.93
CA VAL A 92 17.76 -20.65 10.88
C VAL A 92 17.55 -21.32 12.24
N GLY A 93 16.49 -22.10 12.42
CA GLY A 93 16.19 -22.80 13.67
C GLY A 93 15.67 -21.91 14.81
N ALA A 94 15.07 -20.76 14.49
CA ALA A 94 14.48 -19.85 15.48
C ALA A 94 13.15 -20.39 16.03
N THR A 95 12.78 -19.91 17.22
CA THR A 95 11.51 -20.27 17.88
C THR A 95 10.41 -19.26 17.52
N PRO A 96 9.27 -19.71 16.97
CA PRO A 96 8.25 -18.82 16.40
C PRO A 96 7.63 -17.87 17.43
N TRP A 97 7.50 -18.31 18.68
CA TRP A 97 6.96 -17.49 19.77
C TRP A 97 7.79 -16.23 20.05
N LYS A 98 9.12 -16.33 19.96
CA LYS A 98 10.01 -15.16 20.18
C LYS A 98 9.86 -14.14 19.05
N GLN A 99 9.65 -14.59 17.81
CA GLN A 99 9.46 -13.71 16.66
C GLN A 99 8.14 -12.94 16.77
N GLN A 100 7.05 -13.62 17.12
CA GLN A 100 5.75 -12.99 17.29
C GLN A 100 5.74 -11.96 18.43
N LEU A 101 6.42 -12.26 19.55
CA LEU A 101 6.56 -11.31 20.66
C LEU A 101 7.33 -10.05 20.22
N MET A 102 8.47 -10.23 19.54
CA MET A 102 9.27 -9.09 19.06
C MET A 102 8.53 -8.27 18.00
N LEU A 103 7.76 -8.90 17.12
CA LEU A 103 6.89 -8.21 16.17
C LEU A 103 5.84 -7.36 16.89
N GLY A 104 5.21 -7.90 17.92
CA GLY A 104 4.24 -7.16 18.74
C GLY A 104 4.87 -5.94 19.43
N ILE A 105 6.04 -6.10 20.03
CA ILE A 105 6.79 -5.01 20.67
C ILE A 105 7.17 -3.93 19.65
N GLY A 106 7.67 -4.34 18.48
CA GLY A 106 8.02 -3.42 17.39
C GLY A 106 6.81 -2.65 16.85
N ALA A 107 5.69 -3.34 16.60
CA ALA A 107 4.47 -2.69 16.13
C ALA A 107 3.94 -1.66 17.14
N PHE A 108 3.97 -2.00 18.43
CA PHE A 108 3.55 -1.10 19.49
C PHE A 108 4.47 0.13 19.63
N SER A 109 5.78 -0.07 19.61
CA SER A 109 6.74 1.04 19.69
C SER A 109 6.65 1.96 18.47
N CYS A 110 6.49 1.41 17.26
CA CYS A 110 6.25 2.18 16.04
C CYS A 110 4.96 3.01 16.15
N ALA A 111 3.86 2.45 16.66
CA ALA A 111 2.61 3.19 16.82
C ALA A 111 2.76 4.41 17.75
N LEU A 112 3.54 4.28 18.84
CA LEU A 112 3.81 5.38 19.77
C LEU A 112 4.69 6.48 19.18
N ILE A 113 5.63 6.13 18.31
CA ILE A 113 6.58 7.09 17.72
C ILE A 113 5.99 7.76 16.48
N MET A 114 5.24 7.04 15.64
CA MET A 114 4.75 7.58 14.38
C MET A 114 3.76 8.73 14.55
N ALA A 115 2.84 8.66 15.52
CA ALA A 115 1.85 9.71 15.75
C ALA A 115 2.48 11.08 16.12
N PRO A 116 3.37 11.21 17.12
CA PRO A 116 3.99 12.49 17.46
C PRO A 116 4.89 13.02 16.33
N VAL A 117 5.61 12.13 15.63
CA VAL A 117 6.46 12.52 14.49
C VAL A 117 5.61 13.12 13.38
N LEU A 118 4.50 12.47 13.00
CA LEU A 118 3.61 12.99 11.96
C LEU A 118 2.95 14.30 12.37
N ASN A 119 2.58 14.46 13.64
CA ASN A 119 2.05 15.73 14.14
C ASN A 119 3.09 16.85 14.09
N LEU A 120 4.35 16.58 14.44
CA LEU A 120 5.44 17.55 14.38
C LEU A 120 5.73 17.98 12.93
N LEU A 121 5.74 17.03 11.99
CA LEU A 121 5.90 17.36 10.58
C LEU A 121 4.71 18.16 10.04
N ALA A 122 3.48 17.80 10.45
CA ALA A 122 2.28 18.51 10.05
C ALA A 122 2.25 19.96 10.55
N THR A 123 2.73 20.23 11.78
CA THR A 123 2.78 21.60 12.31
C THR A 123 3.96 22.41 11.78
N ALA A 124 5.12 21.79 11.56
CA ALA A 124 6.31 22.50 11.11
C ALA A 124 6.24 22.84 9.61
N TYR A 125 5.78 21.90 8.79
CA TYR A 125 5.85 22.01 7.33
C TYR A 125 4.51 21.89 6.64
N GLY A 126 3.47 21.35 7.27
CA GLY A 126 2.21 21.01 6.60
C GLY A 126 2.32 19.76 5.71
N ILE A 127 1.20 19.08 5.47
CA ILE A 127 1.13 17.85 4.66
C ILE A 127 0.08 18.02 3.56
N GLY A 128 0.48 17.70 2.32
CA GLY A 128 -0.40 17.65 1.16
C GLY A 128 -0.63 19.01 0.53
N VAL A 129 -1.62 19.76 1.02
CA VAL A 129 -2.07 21.02 0.39
C VAL A 129 -1.21 22.18 0.88
N LYS A 130 -0.63 22.92 -0.07
CA LYS A 130 0.11 24.17 0.23
C LYS A 130 -0.86 25.20 0.80
N SER A 131 -0.50 25.84 1.90
CA SER A 131 -1.23 26.96 2.49
C SER A 131 -0.33 28.18 2.60
N GLU A 132 -0.90 29.35 2.89
CA GLU A 132 -0.11 30.58 3.12
C GLU A 132 0.86 30.42 4.31
N LEU A 133 0.48 29.62 5.32
CA LEU A 133 1.33 29.25 6.45
C LEU A 133 2.42 28.24 6.09
N HIS A 134 2.20 27.42 5.06
CA HIS A 134 3.08 26.33 4.65
C HIS A 134 3.23 26.28 3.11
N PRO A 135 4.01 27.21 2.52
CA PRO A 135 4.18 27.29 1.06
C PRO A 135 4.93 26.09 0.47
N ASN A 136 5.75 25.42 1.28
CA ASN A 136 6.53 24.23 0.92
C ASN A 136 6.06 22.98 1.67
N ALA A 137 4.74 22.73 1.69
CA ALA A 137 4.17 21.56 2.32
C ALA A 137 4.70 20.23 1.76
N LEU A 138 4.82 19.21 2.63
CA LEU A 138 5.28 17.89 2.20
C LEU A 138 4.29 17.28 1.22
N ALA A 139 4.81 16.78 0.09
CA ALA A 139 3.98 16.10 -0.90
C ALA A 139 3.49 14.75 -0.33
N ALA A 140 2.17 14.56 -0.31
CA ALA A 140 1.53 13.31 0.13
C ALA A 140 0.61 12.75 -0.97
N PRO A 141 1.14 12.38 -2.15
CA PRO A 141 0.34 11.99 -3.31
C PRO A 141 -0.53 10.75 -3.04
N GLN A 142 0.00 9.76 -2.32
CA GLN A 142 -0.75 8.55 -1.97
C GLN A 142 -1.92 8.87 -1.03
N ALA A 143 -1.71 9.69 0.00
CA ALA A 143 -2.76 10.09 0.92
C ALA A 143 -3.83 10.94 0.21
N ASN A 144 -3.41 11.85 -0.67
CA ASN A 144 -4.32 12.66 -1.48
C ASN A 144 -5.19 11.80 -2.41
N LEU A 145 -4.62 10.76 -3.01
CA LEU A 145 -5.38 9.81 -3.83
C LEU A 145 -6.38 9.01 -3.00
N MET A 146 -6.00 8.54 -1.81
CA MET A 146 -6.93 7.85 -0.91
C MET A 146 -8.08 8.78 -0.47
N ALA A 147 -7.77 10.04 -0.17
CA ALA A 147 -8.74 11.04 0.22
C ALA A 147 -9.69 11.42 -0.93
N SER A 148 -9.18 11.59 -2.15
CA SER A 148 -10.01 11.96 -3.31
C SER A 148 -10.96 10.83 -3.70
N VAL A 149 -10.49 9.58 -3.64
CA VAL A 149 -11.33 8.41 -3.93
C VAL A 149 -12.44 8.24 -2.89
N ALA A 150 -12.10 8.32 -1.59
CA ALA A 150 -13.09 8.21 -0.53
C ALA A 150 -14.11 9.34 -0.60
N LYS A 151 -13.67 10.61 -0.67
CA LYS A 151 -14.57 11.77 -0.75
C LYS A 151 -15.40 11.77 -2.04
N GLY A 152 -14.79 11.44 -3.18
CA GLY A 152 -15.47 11.41 -4.48
C GLY A 152 -16.59 10.38 -4.53
N LEU A 153 -16.47 9.27 -3.80
CA LEU A 153 -17.54 8.28 -3.72
C LEU A 153 -18.75 8.79 -2.90
N PHE A 154 -18.52 9.47 -1.77
CA PHE A 154 -19.60 10.04 -0.96
C PHE A 154 -20.20 11.32 -1.56
N GLY A 155 -19.42 12.07 -2.35
CA GLY A 155 -19.88 13.27 -3.06
C GLY A 155 -20.49 12.99 -4.44
N GLY A 156 -20.41 11.76 -4.95
CA GLY A 156 -20.93 11.38 -6.27
C GLY A 156 -20.09 11.85 -7.46
N GLU A 157 -18.94 12.48 -7.24
CA GLU A 157 -18.08 13.05 -8.29
C GLU A 157 -16.94 12.13 -8.74
N LEU A 158 -17.05 10.83 -8.44
CA LEU A 158 -16.00 9.90 -8.83
C LEU A 158 -16.00 9.72 -10.37
N PRO A 159 -14.84 9.88 -11.06
CA PRO A 159 -14.78 9.79 -12.52
C PRO A 159 -14.84 8.33 -13.00
N TRP A 160 -16.03 7.74 -12.92
CA TRP A 160 -16.30 6.34 -13.25
C TRP A 160 -15.87 5.95 -14.67
N THR A 161 -15.96 6.88 -15.62
CA THR A 161 -15.50 6.66 -17.00
C THR A 161 -14.00 6.35 -17.05
N PHE A 162 -13.17 7.10 -16.33
CA PHE A 162 -11.73 6.85 -16.28
C PHE A 162 -11.40 5.55 -15.54
N ILE A 163 -12.07 5.29 -14.42
CA ILE A 163 -11.89 4.04 -13.67
C ILE A 163 -12.27 2.84 -14.53
N GLY A 164 -13.38 2.93 -15.27
CA GLY A 164 -13.84 1.90 -16.20
C GLY A 164 -12.88 1.67 -17.37
N ILE A 165 -12.35 2.74 -17.97
CA ILE A 165 -11.34 2.64 -19.05
C ILE A 165 -10.06 1.96 -18.52
N VAL A 166 -9.57 2.38 -17.35
CA VAL A 166 -8.38 1.76 -16.73
C VAL A 166 -8.66 0.29 -16.43
N ALA A 167 -9.79 -0.03 -15.80
CA ALA A 167 -10.18 -1.42 -15.51
C ALA A 167 -10.26 -2.28 -16.77
N GLN A 168 -10.84 -1.76 -17.86
CA GLN A 168 -10.95 -2.48 -19.13
C GLN A 168 -9.60 -2.70 -19.82
N ARG A 169 -8.68 -1.74 -19.70
CA ARG A 169 -7.32 -1.85 -20.26
C ARG A 169 -6.44 -2.78 -19.44
N THR A 170 -6.57 -2.76 -18.11
CA THR A 170 -5.82 -3.62 -17.19
C THR A 170 -6.34 -5.05 -17.19
N PHE A 171 -7.65 -5.24 -17.27
CA PHE A 171 -8.31 -6.55 -17.35
C PHE A 171 -9.02 -6.69 -18.71
N PRO A 172 -8.27 -6.92 -19.81
CA PRO A 172 -8.90 -7.25 -21.07
C PRO A 172 -9.73 -8.52 -20.87
N ARG A 173 -11.02 -8.46 -21.24
CA ARG A 173 -11.99 -9.55 -21.11
C ARG A 173 -11.33 -10.91 -21.32
N ALA A 174 -11.42 -11.77 -20.31
CA ALA A 174 -11.00 -13.17 -20.36
C ALA A 174 -11.71 -13.83 -21.56
N GLY A 175 -11.00 -13.97 -22.67
CA GLY A 175 -11.58 -14.39 -23.95
C GLY A 175 -10.75 -14.03 -25.18
N ALA A 176 -9.88 -13.02 -25.09
CA ALA A 176 -8.92 -12.75 -26.16
C ALA A 176 -7.56 -13.37 -25.80
N GLY A 177 -7.33 -14.61 -26.25
CA GLY A 177 -6.04 -15.29 -26.17
C GLY A 177 -4.95 -14.48 -26.88
N ARG A 178 -4.25 -13.63 -26.12
CA ARG A 178 -3.02 -12.98 -26.59
C ARG A 178 -1.85 -13.83 -26.15
N ARG A 179 -1.26 -14.52 -27.13
CA ARG A 179 0.07 -15.12 -27.01
C ARG A 179 1.03 -14.06 -26.49
N HIS A 180 1.59 -14.28 -25.31
CA HIS A 180 2.70 -13.49 -24.78
C HIS A 180 3.87 -13.59 -25.77
N ARG A 181 4.01 -12.60 -26.64
CA ARG A 181 5.25 -12.35 -27.35
C ARG A 181 6.15 -11.69 -26.31
N TYR A 182 7.09 -12.44 -25.75
CA TYR A 182 8.18 -11.87 -24.96
C TYR A 182 8.82 -10.78 -25.82
N LEU A 183 8.67 -9.52 -25.40
CA LEU A 183 9.52 -8.44 -25.90
C LEU A 183 10.95 -8.80 -25.47
N PRO A 184 11.90 -8.96 -26.40
CA PRO A 184 13.29 -9.13 -26.02
C PRO A 184 13.73 -7.91 -25.22
N ALA A 185 14.42 -8.17 -24.11
CA ALA A 185 15.03 -7.14 -23.29
C ALA A 185 15.82 -6.19 -24.20
N ALA A 186 15.48 -4.90 -24.15
CA ALA A 186 16.23 -3.88 -24.85
C ALA A 186 17.68 -3.88 -24.33
N GLY A 187 18.61 -4.16 -25.23
CA GLY A 187 20.00 -3.67 -25.22
C GLY A 187 20.77 -3.85 -23.93
N ALA A 188 21.35 -5.03 -23.74
CA ALA A 188 22.61 -5.16 -23.02
C ALA A 188 23.77 -4.77 -23.95
N ASP A 189 23.75 -3.54 -24.46
CA ASP A 189 24.88 -2.96 -25.20
C ASP A 189 25.61 -2.00 -24.28
N GLY A 190 26.91 -2.24 -24.13
CA GLY A 190 27.76 -1.70 -23.08
C GLY A 190 27.81 -0.18 -23.03
N ALA A 191 27.23 0.37 -21.97
CA ALA A 191 27.54 1.71 -21.49
C ALA A 191 28.43 1.58 -20.25
N ASP A 192 29.69 1.96 -20.41
CA ASP A 192 30.68 2.14 -19.36
C ASP A 192 30.14 3.01 -18.23
N LEU A 193 29.91 2.42 -17.06
CA LEU A 193 29.68 3.15 -15.82
C LEU A 193 31.03 3.28 -15.08
N PRO A 194 31.58 4.48 -14.92
CA PRO A 194 32.85 4.65 -14.22
C PRO A 194 32.62 4.51 -12.71
N GLY A 195 33.39 3.65 -12.04
CA GLY A 195 33.62 3.77 -10.59
C GLY A 195 33.20 2.62 -9.67
N TRP A 196 33.29 1.36 -10.09
CA TRP A 196 33.27 0.24 -9.13
C TRP A 196 34.60 -0.52 -9.16
N PRO A 197 35.37 -0.52 -8.05
CA PRO A 197 36.60 -1.29 -7.98
C PRO A 197 36.30 -2.80 -7.93
N ASP A 198 36.91 -3.52 -8.86
CA ASP A 198 37.29 -4.94 -8.89
C ASP A 198 36.37 -5.97 -8.21
N CYS A 199 35.42 -6.50 -8.99
CA CYS A 199 34.77 -7.77 -8.67
C CYS A 199 35.57 -8.91 -9.35
N PRO A 200 36.09 -9.91 -8.61
CA PRO A 200 36.86 -11.01 -9.21
C PRO A 200 35.99 -11.88 -10.12
N PRO A 201 36.52 -12.38 -11.25
CA PRO A 201 35.74 -13.15 -12.21
C PRO A 201 35.43 -14.54 -11.66
N GLY A 202 34.13 -14.90 -11.62
CA GLY A 202 33.71 -16.28 -11.36
C GLY A 202 32.67 -16.51 -10.25
N ARG A 203 32.21 -15.47 -9.53
CA ARG A 203 31.04 -15.60 -8.64
C ARG A 203 29.84 -14.84 -9.20
N ALA A 204 29.03 -15.53 -10.00
CA ALA A 204 27.68 -15.10 -10.30
C ALA A 204 26.90 -15.02 -8.98
N PHE A 205 26.68 -13.81 -8.47
CA PHE A 205 25.69 -13.60 -7.42
C PHE A 205 24.31 -13.99 -7.98
N PRO A 206 23.51 -14.81 -7.27
CA PRO A 206 22.13 -15.05 -7.67
C PRO A 206 21.39 -13.71 -7.68
N GLN A 207 20.66 -13.44 -8.77
CA GLN A 207 19.99 -12.16 -9.06
C GLN A 207 18.88 -11.75 -8.07
N GLY A 208 18.78 -12.38 -6.90
CA GLY A 208 17.83 -12.04 -5.83
C GLY A 208 18.29 -10.94 -4.88
N ALA A 209 19.45 -10.31 -5.11
CA ALA A 209 20.01 -9.27 -4.26
C ALA A 209 20.21 -7.95 -5.03
N ARG A 210 19.14 -7.38 -5.57
CA ARG A 210 19.06 -5.94 -5.80
C ARG A 210 17.82 -5.43 -5.08
N ARG A 211 18.10 -4.58 -4.11
CA ARG A 211 17.21 -3.98 -3.12
C ARG A 211 16.04 -3.23 -3.73
#